data_AF-A0A840QD88-F1
#
_entry.id   AF-A0A840QD88-F1
#
_cell.length_a   1.000
_cell.length_b   1.000
_cell.length_c   1.000
_cell.angle_alpha   90.00
_cell.angle_beta   90.00
_cell.angle_gamma   90.00
#
_symmetry.space_group_name_H-M   'P 1'
#
loop_
_entity.id
_entity.type
_entity.pdbx_description
1 polymer ?
#
loop_
_entity_poly.entity_id
_entity_poly.type
_entity_poly.pdbx_seq_one_letter_code
_entity_poly.pdbx_strand_id
1 'polypeptide(L)'
;MTTTGRRPNLDVDLLDTRNCNVRLACECCQSRSELAASACHTPLGVLCVTLCGTCSRAGKRPHWSGPRGADRIGEHCLHLGIDRATMSALLAQQQDLDVPEVWFY
;
A
#
# COMPACT_ATOMS: atom_id res chain seq x y z
N MET A 1 17.83 -19.39 -29.04
CA MET A 1 17.54 -19.65 -27.61
C MET A 1 16.56 -18.57 -27.16
N THR A 2 15.26 -18.81 -27.32
CA THR A 2 14.20 -17.88 -26.94
C THR A 2 13.93 -18.05 -25.45
N THR A 3 14.50 -17.19 -24.63
CA THR A 3 14.11 -17.04 -23.23
C THR A 3 12.70 -16.47 -23.20
N THR A 4 11.73 -17.34 -22.96
CA THR A 4 10.38 -16.98 -22.54
C THR A 4 10.51 -16.18 -21.24
N GLY A 5 10.58 -14.85 -21.36
CA GLY A 5 10.61 -13.94 -20.22
C GLY A 5 9.35 -14.16 -19.40
N ARG A 6 9.50 -14.86 -18.27
CA ARG A 6 8.47 -15.02 -17.24
C ARG A 6 7.96 -13.61 -16.90
N ARG A 7 6.75 -13.26 -17.35
CA ARG A 7 6.04 -12.08 -16.87
C ARG A 7 5.95 -12.22 -15.34
N PRO A 8 6.49 -11.29 -14.54
CA PRO A 8 6.23 -11.31 -13.11
C PRO A 8 4.71 -11.16 -12.93
N ASN A 9 4.20 -11.91 -11.96
CA ASN A 9 2.79 -12.13 -11.66
C ASN A 9 1.99 -10.80 -11.73
N LEU A 10 1.17 -10.62 -12.78
CA LEU A 10 0.53 -9.33 -13.11
C LEU A 10 -0.68 -8.98 -12.23
N ASP A 11 -0.95 -9.76 -11.17
CA ASP A 11 -2.20 -9.72 -10.41
C ASP A 11 -1.97 -9.54 -8.90
N VAL A 12 -0.83 -8.94 -8.51
CA VAL A 12 -0.63 -8.60 -7.09
C VAL A 12 -1.44 -7.34 -6.77
N ASP A 13 -2.54 -7.51 -6.05
CA ASP A 13 -3.28 -6.39 -5.48
C ASP A 13 -2.45 -5.71 -4.37
N LEU A 14 -1.85 -4.58 -4.71
CA LEU A 14 -1.04 -3.78 -3.79
C LEU A 14 -1.85 -3.24 -2.60
N LEU A 15 -3.18 -3.27 -2.66
CA LEU A 15 -4.07 -2.80 -1.60
C LEU A 15 -4.62 -3.93 -0.74
N ASP A 16 -4.25 -5.18 -1.03
CA ASP A 16 -4.71 -6.32 -0.25
C ASP A 16 -4.19 -6.22 1.18
N THR A 17 -5.12 -6.00 2.12
CA THR A 17 -4.82 -5.92 3.55
C THR A 17 -5.38 -7.10 4.35
N ARG A 18 -5.92 -8.14 3.68
CA ARG A 18 -6.65 -9.24 4.35
C ARG A 18 -5.82 -9.99 5.39
N ASN A 19 -4.50 -10.09 5.19
CA ASN A 19 -3.59 -10.70 6.16
C ASN A 19 -2.61 -9.68 6.78
N CYS A 20 -2.88 -8.39 6.66
CA CYS A 20 -2.08 -7.39 7.36
C CYS A 20 -2.36 -7.43 8.86
N ASN A 21 -1.30 -7.33 9.66
CA ASN A 21 -1.41 -7.30 11.10
C ASN A 21 -2.16 -6.04 11.57
N VAL A 22 -3.25 -6.25 12.29
CA VAL A 22 -4.02 -5.19 12.95
C VAL A 22 -3.38 -4.92 14.31
N ARG A 23 -3.02 -3.66 14.58
CA ARG A 23 -2.46 -3.22 15.86
C ARG A 23 -3.55 -3.14 16.93
N LEU A 24 -3.12 -3.02 18.19
CA LEU A 24 -4.02 -2.95 19.35
C LEU A 24 -4.78 -1.62 19.46
N ALA A 25 -4.42 -0.60 18.68
CA ALA A 25 -5.05 0.72 18.70
C ALA A 25 -4.99 1.39 17.33
N CYS A 26 -5.97 2.26 17.08
CA CYS A 26 -6.04 3.13 15.92
C CYS A 26 -4.82 4.06 15.89
N GLU A 27 -4.11 4.08 14.77
CA GLU A 27 -2.89 4.88 14.62
C GLU A 27 -3.16 6.39 14.55
N CYS A 28 -4.41 6.81 14.32
CA CYS A 28 -4.81 8.23 14.31
C CYS A 28 -5.30 8.74 15.66
N CYS A 29 -6.16 7.99 16.36
CA CYS A 29 -6.85 8.48 17.56
C CYS A 29 -6.65 7.62 18.81
N GLN A 30 -5.86 6.54 18.72
CA GLN A 30 -5.59 5.58 19.80
C GLN A 30 -6.81 4.82 20.33
N SER A 31 -8.00 4.94 19.70
CA SER A 31 -9.15 4.08 20.00
C SER A 31 -8.79 2.60 19.83
N ARG A 32 -9.38 1.73 20.64
CA ARG A 32 -9.21 0.26 20.56
C ARG A 32 -10.40 -0.45 19.94
N SER A 33 -11.41 0.30 19.51
CA SER A 33 -12.68 -0.23 19.00
C SER A 33 -12.72 -0.16 17.48
N GLU A 34 -13.39 -1.14 16.86
CA GLU A 34 -13.66 -1.20 15.41
C GLU A 34 -12.40 -1.09 14.54
N LEU A 35 -11.33 -1.77 14.94
CA LEU A 35 -10.04 -1.71 14.26
C LEU A 35 -10.01 -2.61 13.03
N ALA A 36 -9.50 -2.06 11.92
CA ALA A 36 -9.24 -2.80 10.70
C ALA A 36 -7.91 -2.36 10.08
N ALA A 37 -7.29 -3.27 9.33
CA ALA A 37 -6.18 -2.93 8.46
C ALA A 37 -6.69 -2.17 7.23
N SER A 38 -6.03 -1.09 6.86
CA SER A 38 -6.32 -0.33 5.63
C SER A 38 -5.03 -0.04 4.88
N ALA A 39 -5.09 -0.05 3.56
CA ALA A 39 -3.97 0.34 2.72
C ALA A 39 -3.90 1.87 2.63
N CYS A 40 -2.71 2.44 2.78
CA CYS A 40 -2.46 3.86 2.58
C CYS A 40 -1.38 4.06 1.52
N HIS A 41 -1.70 4.81 0.47
CA HIS A 41 -0.72 5.26 -0.52
C HIS A 41 0.18 6.35 0.07
N THR A 42 1.47 6.20 -0.19
CA THR A 42 2.50 7.22 0.05
C THR A 42 3.40 7.34 -1.18
N PRO A 43 4.16 8.43 -1.34
CA PRO A 43 5.14 8.55 -2.41
C PRO A 43 6.22 7.45 -2.39
N LEU A 44 6.43 6.80 -1.24
CA LEU A 44 7.44 5.75 -1.06
C LEU A 44 6.88 4.34 -1.31
N GLY A 45 5.56 4.18 -1.42
CA GLY A 45 4.91 2.86 -1.51
C GLY A 45 3.53 2.81 -0.84
N VAL A 46 2.94 1.62 -0.84
CA VAL A 46 1.73 1.32 -0.08
C VAL A 46 2.14 0.72 1.27
N LEU A 47 1.45 1.12 2.34
CA LEU A 47 1.66 0.57 3.66
C LEU A 47 0.34 0.23 4.35
N CYS A 48 0.39 -0.74 5.25
CA CYS A 48 -0.75 -1.14 6.08
C CYS A 48 -0.84 -0.28 7.35
N VAL A 49 -2.02 0.30 7.56
CA VAL A 49 -2.38 1.07 8.76
C VAL A 49 -3.48 0.39 9.53
N THR A 50 -3.46 0.54 10.85
CA THR A 50 -4.61 0.19 11.68
C THR A 50 -5.45 1.43 11.98
N LEU A 51 -6.70 1.45 11.51
CA LEU A 51 -7.64 2.54 11.77
C LEU A 51 -8.93 2.01 12.38
N CYS A 52 -9.55 2.81 13.25
CA CYS A 52 -10.94 2.58 13.63
C CYS A 52 -11.88 2.99 12.49
N GLY A 53 -13.10 2.44 12.47
CA GLY A 53 -14.12 2.76 11.46
C GLY A 53 -14.35 4.27 11.27
N THR A 54 -14.36 5.05 12.35
CA THR A 54 -14.51 6.51 12.28
C THR A 54 -13.34 7.20 11.59
N CYS A 55 -12.10 6.84 11.92
CA CYS A 55 -10.91 7.42 11.28
C CYS A 55 -10.78 6.99 9.81
N SER A 56 -11.13 5.73 9.50
CA SER A 56 -11.17 5.22 8.14
C SER A 56 -12.18 5.98 7.27
N ARG A 57 -13.44 6.12 7.73
CA ARG A 57 -14.47 6.89 7.03
C ARG A 57 -14.13 8.38 6.87
N ALA A 58 -13.43 8.96 7.85
CA ALA A 58 -12.96 10.34 7.79
C ALA A 58 -11.72 10.54 6.91
N GLY A 59 -11.20 9.48 6.27
CA GLY A 59 -10.00 9.55 5.43
C GLY A 59 -8.74 9.99 6.20
N LYS A 60 -8.70 9.75 7.52
CA LYS A 60 -7.56 10.17 8.35
C LYS A 60 -6.33 9.34 8.01
N ARG A 61 -5.22 10.04 7.78
CA ARG A 61 -3.91 9.42 7.59
C ARG A 61 -3.06 9.71 8.82
N PRO A 62 -2.55 8.68 9.51
CA PRO A 62 -1.64 8.88 10.63
C PRO A 62 -0.33 9.49 10.11
N HIS A 63 0.29 10.31 10.95
CA HIS A 63 1.56 10.95 10.63
C HIS A 63 2.69 10.05 11.14
N TRP A 64 3.56 9.57 10.24
CA TRP A 64 4.78 8.87 10.64
C TRP A 64 6.01 9.68 10.28
N SER A 65 7.04 9.57 11.12
CA SER A 65 8.39 9.95 10.71
C SER A 65 8.90 9.01 9.62
N GLY A 66 9.66 9.55 8.66
CA GLY A 66 10.11 8.84 7.45
C GLY A 66 10.61 7.40 7.65
N PRO A 67 11.49 7.11 8.63
CA PRO A 67 11.99 5.74 8.86
C PRO A 67 10.88 4.73 9.18
N ARG A 68 9.90 5.15 10.01
CA ARG A 68 8.75 4.29 10.35
C ARG A 68 7.87 4.01 9.14
N GLY A 69 7.79 4.93 8.19
CA GLY A 69 7.07 4.69 6.93
C GLY A 69 7.73 3.59 6.09
N ALA A 70 9.06 3.63 5.94
CA ALA A 70 9.80 2.65 5.14
C ALA A 70 9.71 1.22 5.71
N ASP A 71 9.74 1.07 7.04
CA ASP A 71 9.57 -0.22 7.70
C ASP A 71 8.17 -0.79 7.45
N ARG A 72 7.13 0.04 7.53
CA ARG A 72 5.74 -0.38 7.26
C ARG A 72 5.49 -0.77 5.81
N ILE A 73 6.14 -0.11 4.87
CA ILE A 73 6.12 -0.51 3.46
C ILE A 73 6.77 -1.89 3.32
N GLY A 74 7.89 -2.13 4.02
CA GLY A 74 8.53 -3.44 4.08
C GLY A 74 7.62 -4.52 4.65
N GLU A 75 6.96 -4.26 5.78
CA GLU A 75 5.96 -5.18 6.36
C GLU A 75 4.85 -5.54 5.36
N HIS A 76 4.35 -4.55 4.62
CA HIS A 76 3.31 -4.77 3.61
C HIS A 76 3.84 -5.58 2.40
N CYS A 77 5.06 -5.29 1.95
CA CYS A 77 5.72 -6.07 0.90
C CYS A 77 5.88 -7.55 1.30
N LEU A 78 6.30 -7.80 2.54
CA LEU A 78 6.44 -9.16 3.07
C LEU A 78 5.10 -9.92 3.08
N HIS A 79 4.00 -9.25 3.44
CA HIS A 79 2.66 -9.82 3.35
C HIS A 79 2.31 -10.23 1.91
N LEU A 80 2.59 -9.36 0.94
CA LEU A 80 2.30 -9.61 -0.48
C LEU A 80 3.29 -10.59 -1.14
N GLY A 81 4.33 -11.03 -0.43
CA GLY A 81 5.38 -11.89 -0.99
C GLY A 81 6.26 -11.20 -2.03
N ILE A 82 6.34 -9.86 -2.00
CA ILE A 82 7.16 -9.05 -2.90
C ILE A 82 8.21 -8.27 -2.11
N ASP A 83 9.19 -7.69 -2.79
CA ASP A 83 10.10 -6.72 -2.20
C ASP A 83 9.67 -5.28 -2.51
N ARG A 84 10.33 -4.31 -1.88
CA ARG A 84 10.05 -2.88 -2.09
C ARG A 84 10.29 -2.43 -3.53
N ALA A 85 11.30 -2.97 -4.19
CA ALA A 85 11.60 -2.63 -5.58
C ALA A 85 10.47 -3.07 -6.53
N THR A 86 9.94 -4.26 -6.31
CA THR A 86 8.79 -4.80 -7.04
C THR A 86 7.54 -3.96 -6.78
N MET A 87 7.28 -3.57 -5.52
CA MET A 87 6.17 -2.66 -5.21
C MET A 87 6.29 -1.32 -5.94
N SER A 88 7.48 -0.71 -5.92
CA SER A 88 7.74 0.55 -6.63
C SER A 88 7.56 0.40 -8.15
N ALA A 89 8.01 -0.71 -8.73
CA ALA A 89 7.85 -0.98 -10.16
C ALA A 89 6.37 -1.19 -10.55
N LEU A 90 5.57 -1.83 -9.70
CA LEU A 90 4.13 -2.02 -9.93
C LEU A 90 3.37 -0.69 -9.77
N LEU A 91 3.73 0.14 -8.79
CA LEU A 91 3.15 1.48 -8.64
C LEU A 91 3.47 2.39 -9.84
N ALA A 92 4.70 2.34 -10.34
CA ALA A 92 5.09 3.10 -11.53
C ALA A 92 4.27 2.68 -12.76
N GLN A 93 4.01 1.37 -12.94
CA GLN A 93 3.14 0.87 -14.00
C GLN A 93 1.69 1.34 -13.84
N GLN A 94 1.16 1.41 -12.61
CA GLN A 94 -0.19 1.93 -12.37
C GLN A 94 -0.28 3.43 -12.67
N GLN A 95 0.76 4.21 -12.36
CA GLN A 95 0.82 5.65 -12.66
C GLN A 95 0.93 5.93 -14.17
N ASP A 96 1.61 5.07 -14.92
CA ASP A 96 1.71 5.16 -16.38
C ASP A 96 0.41 4.78 -17.10
N LEU A 97 -0.49 4.05 -16.44
CA LEU A 97 -1.85 3.75 -16.92
C LEU A 97 -2.86 4.85 -16.58
N ASP A 98 -2.56 5.73 -15.62
CA ASP A 98 -3.41 6.84 -15.18
C ASP A 98 -3.07 8.15 -15.91
N VAL A 99 -2.38 8.08 -17.06
CA VAL A 99 -2.20 9.25 -17.92
C VAL A 99 -3.52 9.44 -18.69
N PRO A 100 -4.32 10.48 -18.43
CA PRO A 100 -5.39 10.81 -19.35
C PRO A 100 -4.74 11.08 -20.71
N GLU A 101 -5.19 10.39 -21.75
CA GLU A 101 -4.98 10.83 -23.13
C GLU A 101 -5.49 12.27 -23.22
N VAL A 102 -4.63 13.25 -22.96
CA VAL A 102 -4.86 14.63 -23.31
C VAL A 102 -4.58 14.72 -24.80
N TRP A 103 -5.65 14.50 -25.56
CA TRP A 103 -5.74 14.86 -26.96
C TRP A 103 -5.44 16.36 -27.06
N PHE A 104 -4.23 16.70 -27.49
CA PHE A 104 -3.93 18.03 -27.99
C PHE A 104 -4.58 18.15 -29.37
N TYR A 105 -5.53 19.09 -29.51
CA TYR A 105 -5.99 19.61 -30.79
C TYR A 105 -5.76 21.12 -30.81
#